data_AF-A0A9Q9T6K4-F1
#
_entry.id   AF-A0A9Q9T6K4-F1
#
_cell.length_a   1.000
_cell.length_b   1.000
_cell.length_c   1.000
_cell.angle_alpha   90.00
_cell.angle_beta   90.00
_cell.angle_gamma   90.00
#
_symmetry.space_group_name_H-M   'P 1'
#
loop_
_entity.id
_entity.type
_entity.pdbx_description
1 polymer ?
#
loop_
_entity_poly.entity_id
_entity_poly.type
_entity_poly.pdbx_seq_one_letter_code
_entity_poly.pdbx_strand_id
1 'polypeptide(L)'
;MTYREMLSQHVIAISTSDSPDMPVLGLSQQHLYDAMTEIARHLLALGARIVYGGDLRANGFTELLFELVARHRRDADEGDERSSILNYLAWPVHMQKDSSDLERLSADLKGMARLVLFNRDGESLPMAERAHYIATIPSDEDWEKGLTAMRHAMLQDTHARIILGGQVDKYKGAMPGIAEEAILSLRAKQPLFIMGGFGGCAKDITESLNIVASDGMQKRNWRGREEFSGFSFQDLNNGLTEEENTVLAQTPHVDQAIAMILRGLFRLVKRC
;
A
#
# COMPACT_ATOMS: atom_id res chain seq x y z
N MET A 1 -23.36 -21.09 14.71
CA MET A 1 -22.42 -20.00 15.03
C MET A 1 -21.84 -19.55 13.70
N THR A 2 -22.17 -18.35 13.25
CA THR A 2 -21.58 -17.78 12.04
C THR A 2 -20.10 -17.54 12.35
N TYR A 3 -19.24 -18.34 11.75
CA TYR A 3 -17.78 -18.16 11.83
C TYR A 3 -17.46 -16.82 11.17
N ARG A 4 -16.75 -15.95 11.88
CA ARG A 4 -16.36 -14.62 11.39
C ARG A 4 -14.86 -14.48 11.49
N GLU A 5 -14.23 -14.21 10.37
CA GLU A 5 -12.79 -14.00 10.34
C GLU A 5 -12.41 -12.69 11.06
N MET A 6 -11.26 -12.71 11.73
CA MET A 6 -10.81 -11.63 12.61
C MET A 6 -10.70 -10.26 11.91
N LEU A 7 -10.32 -10.26 10.63
CA LEU A 7 -10.16 -9.05 9.82
C LEU A 7 -11.24 -8.92 8.73
N SER A 8 -12.33 -9.69 8.79
CA SER A 8 -13.43 -9.72 7.78
C SER A 8 -14.00 -8.35 7.36
N GLN A 9 -13.95 -7.35 8.25
CA GLN A 9 -14.42 -5.98 7.96
C GLN A 9 -13.32 -4.96 7.76
N HIS A 10 -12.06 -5.39 7.79
CA HIS A 10 -10.92 -4.50 7.70
C HIS A 10 -10.43 -4.42 6.26
N VAL A 11 -10.18 -3.19 5.84
CA VAL A 11 -9.62 -2.84 4.54
C VAL A 11 -8.21 -2.32 4.81
N ILE A 12 -7.19 -3.04 4.34
CA ILE A 12 -5.79 -2.76 4.64
C ILE A 12 -5.10 -2.32 3.35
N ALA A 13 -4.48 -1.14 3.37
CA ALA A 13 -3.64 -0.67 2.27
C ALA A 13 -2.24 -1.29 2.38
N ILE A 14 -1.69 -1.74 1.26
CA ILE A 14 -0.26 -2.08 1.16
C ILE A 14 0.38 -1.12 0.17
N SER A 15 1.42 -0.41 0.61
CA SER A 15 2.20 0.50 -0.19
C SER A 15 3.60 -0.06 -0.40
N THR A 16 3.91 -0.43 -1.63
CA THR A 16 5.24 -0.95 -1.98
C THR A 16 5.69 -0.51 -3.35
N SER A 17 7.00 -0.27 -3.46
CA SER A 17 7.72 -0.07 -4.72
C SER A 17 9.20 -0.41 -4.52
N ASP A 18 9.92 -0.53 -5.62
CA ASP A 18 11.35 -0.86 -5.61
C ASP A 18 12.15 0.09 -4.70
N SER A 19 13.10 -0.49 -3.97
CA SER A 19 14.01 0.24 -3.08
C SER A 19 15.42 0.25 -3.66
N PRO A 20 16.09 1.42 -3.73
CA PRO A 20 17.47 1.48 -4.22
C PRO A 20 18.48 0.86 -3.24
N ASP A 21 18.09 0.62 -1.98
CA ASP A 21 18.99 0.12 -0.95
C ASP A 21 19.06 -1.41 -0.90
N MET A 22 18.18 -2.12 -1.63
CA MET A 22 18.12 -3.58 -1.56
C MET A 22 19.49 -4.27 -1.77
N PRO A 23 20.30 -3.91 -2.79
CA PRO A 23 21.58 -4.58 -3.01
C PRO A 23 22.57 -4.44 -1.84
N VAL A 24 22.63 -3.26 -1.21
CA VAL A 24 23.55 -3.03 -0.08
C VAL A 24 23.06 -3.68 1.21
N LEU A 25 21.76 -3.99 1.30
CA LEU A 25 21.16 -4.76 2.38
C LEU A 25 21.26 -6.28 2.16
N GLY A 26 21.88 -6.74 1.07
CA GLY A 26 21.94 -8.15 0.70
C GLY A 26 20.59 -8.70 0.21
N LEU A 27 19.67 -7.81 -0.16
CA LEU A 27 18.34 -8.14 -0.65
C LEU A 27 18.27 -7.99 -2.17
N SER A 28 17.27 -8.64 -2.74
CA SER A 28 16.91 -8.55 -4.16
C SER A 28 15.44 -8.17 -4.27
N GLN A 29 15.00 -7.76 -5.47
CA GLN A 29 13.57 -7.52 -5.71
C GLN A 29 12.71 -8.71 -5.29
N GLN A 30 13.19 -9.95 -5.48
CA GLN A 30 12.44 -11.15 -5.10
C GLN A 30 12.03 -11.15 -3.62
N HIS A 31 12.86 -10.62 -2.72
CA HIS A 31 12.51 -10.52 -1.31
C HIS A 31 11.31 -9.58 -1.08
N LEU A 32 11.20 -8.51 -1.87
CA LEU A 32 10.07 -7.59 -1.82
C LEU A 32 8.79 -8.24 -2.40
N TYR A 33 8.91 -9.02 -3.47
CA TYR A 33 7.82 -9.85 -4.01
C TYR A 33 7.34 -10.87 -2.98
N ASP A 34 8.27 -11.59 -2.34
CA ASP A 34 7.95 -12.57 -1.31
C ASP A 34 7.26 -11.89 -0.12
N ALA A 35 7.77 -10.76 0.36
CA ALA A 35 7.14 -9.99 1.43
C ALA A 35 5.71 -9.57 1.09
N MET A 36 5.51 -8.99 -0.10
CA MET A 36 4.18 -8.59 -0.58
C MET A 36 3.23 -9.80 -0.66
N THR A 37 3.71 -10.91 -1.22
CA THR A 37 2.94 -12.15 -1.36
C THR A 37 2.51 -12.71 -0.01
N GLU A 38 3.44 -12.85 0.92
CA GLU A 38 3.17 -13.44 2.24
C GLU A 38 2.26 -12.54 3.08
N ILE A 39 2.50 -11.22 3.10
CA ILE A 39 1.64 -10.27 3.82
C ILE A 39 0.22 -10.33 3.26
N ALA A 40 0.07 -10.23 1.95
CA ALA A 40 -1.23 -10.27 1.31
C ALA A 40 -1.95 -11.60 1.59
N ARG A 41 -1.24 -12.75 1.52
CA ARG A 41 -1.85 -14.06 1.78
C ARG A 41 -2.37 -14.18 3.20
N HIS A 42 -1.60 -13.75 4.20
CA HIS A 42 -2.02 -13.82 5.60
C HIS A 42 -3.21 -12.88 5.89
N LEU A 43 -3.22 -11.68 5.30
CA LEU A 43 -4.35 -10.76 5.43
C LEU A 43 -5.64 -11.34 4.80
N LEU A 44 -5.54 -11.92 3.61
CA LEU A 44 -6.67 -12.55 2.92
C LEU A 44 -7.21 -13.78 3.66
N ALA A 45 -6.32 -14.61 4.23
CA ALA A 45 -6.68 -15.76 5.04
C ALA A 45 -7.39 -15.35 6.34
N LEU A 46 -7.16 -14.13 6.83
CA LEU A 46 -7.87 -13.56 7.98
C LEU A 46 -9.09 -12.72 7.58
N GLY A 47 -9.54 -12.84 6.33
CA GLY A 47 -10.74 -12.20 5.80
C GLY A 47 -10.60 -10.72 5.43
N ALA A 48 -9.41 -10.12 5.55
CA ALA A 48 -9.19 -8.73 5.20
C ALA A 48 -9.37 -8.48 3.69
N ARG A 49 -9.77 -7.25 3.36
CA ARG A 49 -9.72 -6.73 1.99
C ARG A 49 -8.44 -5.92 1.81
N ILE A 50 -7.78 -6.06 0.68
CA ILE A 50 -6.52 -5.37 0.40
C ILE A 50 -6.75 -4.25 -0.61
N VAL A 51 -6.17 -3.09 -0.34
CA VAL A 51 -6.11 -1.97 -1.30
C VAL A 51 -4.67 -1.78 -1.75
N TYR A 52 -4.47 -1.65 -3.06
CA TYR A 52 -3.18 -1.38 -3.67
C TYR A 52 -3.30 -0.26 -4.71
N GLY A 53 -2.36 0.68 -4.71
CA GLY A 53 -2.36 1.87 -5.58
C GLY A 53 -1.33 1.82 -6.70
N GLY A 54 -1.08 0.64 -7.28
CA GLY A 54 -0.03 0.45 -8.29
C GLY A 54 -0.52 0.57 -9.72
N ASP A 55 0.45 0.66 -10.65
CA ASP A 55 0.16 0.65 -12.07
C ASP A 55 -0.17 -0.77 -12.60
N LEU A 56 -0.56 -0.85 -13.87
CA LEU A 56 -0.88 -2.09 -14.58
C LEU A 56 0.30 -2.51 -15.48
N ARG A 57 1.53 -2.45 -14.97
CA ARG A 57 2.73 -2.86 -15.69
C ARG A 57 2.91 -4.38 -15.62
N ALA A 58 3.44 -4.95 -16.71
CA ALA A 58 3.76 -6.37 -16.77
C ALA A 58 4.81 -6.75 -15.73
N ASN A 59 4.64 -7.89 -15.08
CA ASN A 59 5.45 -8.39 -13.96
C ASN A 59 5.50 -7.41 -12.78
N GLY A 60 4.43 -6.62 -12.57
CA GLY A 60 4.30 -5.73 -11.41
C GLY A 60 3.60 -6.38 -10.22
N PHE A 61 3.60 -5.69 -9.07
CA PHE A 61 2.89 -6.15 -7.87
C PHE A 61 1.38 -6.29 -8.06
N THR A 62 0.79 -5.53 -8.98
CA THR A 62 -0.63 -5.67 -9.32
C THR A 62 -0.95 -7.05 -9.90
N GLU A 63 -0.14 -7.53 -10.86
CA GLU A 63 -0.34 -8.85 -11.46
C GLU A 63 -0.09 -9.95 -10.42
N LEU A 64 0.96 -9.81 -9.60
CA LEU A 64 1.23 -10.70 -8.46
C LEU A 64 0.02 -10.84 -7.54
N LEU A 65 -0.58 -9.70 -7.15
CA LEU A 65 -1.75 -9.66 -6.29
C LEU A 65 -2.95 -10.37 -6.91
N PHE A 66 -3.19 -10.18 -8.21
CA PHE A 66 -4.27 -10.85 -8.93
C PHE A 66 -4.05 -12.36 -9.04
N GLU A 67 -2.81 -12.80 -9.31
CA GLU A 67 -2.46 -14.22 -9.29
C GLU A 67 -2.66 -14.84 -7.90
N LEU A 68 -2.32 -14.09 -6.84
CA LEU A 68 -2.48 -14.54 -5.47
C LEU A 68 -3.95 -14.86 -5.16
N VAL A 69 -4.89 -13.97 -5.49
CA VAL A 69 -6.33 -14.19 -5.25
C VAL A 69 -6.97 -15.20 -6.17
N ALA A 70 -6.42 -15.38 -7.38
CA ALA A 70 -6.85 -16.45 -8.28
C ALA A 70 -6.56 -17.84 -7.69
N ARG A 71 -5.48 -17.96 -6.90
CA ARG A 71 -5.06 -19.22 -6.25
C ARG A 71 -5.56 -19.35 -4.81
N HIS A 72 -5.74 -18.24 -4.10
CA HIS A 72 -6.12 -18.18 -2.69
C HIS A 72 -7.36 -17.30 -2.53
N ARG A 73 -8.51 -17.92 -2.29
CA ARG A 73 -9.73 -17.16 -2.00
C ARG A 73 -9.59 -16.51 -0.61
N ARG A 74 -10.16 -15.32 -0.46
CA ARG A 74 -10.32 -14.68 0.85
C ARG A 74 -11.28 -15.53 1.67
N ASP A 75 -10.94 -15.78 2.93
CA ASP A 75 -11.85 -16.42 3.88
C ASP A 75 -12.88 -15.36 4.30
N ALA A 76 -13.95 -15.27 3.51
CA ALA A 76 -15.01 -14.31 3.68
C ALA A 76 -16.17 -14.91 4.49
N ASP A 77 -16.84 -14.07 5.28
CA ASP A 77 -18.05 -14.46 6.00
C ASP A 77 -19.12 -14.98 5.01
N GLU A 78 -20.00 -15.89 5.46
CA GLU A 78 -21.09 -16.40 4.60
C GLU A 78 -21.92 -15.25 3.99
N GLY A 79 -21.99 -15.21 2.66
CA GLY A 79 -22.69 -14.17 1.90
C GLY A 79 -21.88 -12.90 1.58
N ASP A 80 -20.61 -12.81 1.99
CA ASP A 80 -19.74 -11.70 1.62
C ASP A 80 -19.14 -11.88 0.22
N GLU A 81 -19.86 -11.37 -0.79
CA GLU A 81 -19.44 -11.38 -2.20
C GLU A 81 -18.49 -10.23 -2.58
N ARG A 82 -18.03 -9.42 -1.61
CA ARG A 82 -17.15 -8.28 -1.91
C ARG A 82 -15.79 -8.77 -2.40
N SER A 83 -15.25 -8.08 -3.42
CA SER A 83 -13.91 -8.36 -3.94
C SER A 83 -12.85 -8.25 -2.85
N SER A 84 -11.94 -9.22 -2.86
CA SER A 84 -10.85 -9.37 -1.90
C SER A 84 -9.76 -8.33 -2.09
N ILE A 85 -9.52 -7.92 -3.35
CA ILE A 85 -8.54 -6.90 -3.71
C ILE A 85 -9.23 -5.75 -4.43
N LEU A 86 -8.88 -4.53 -4.04
CA LEU A 86 -9.20 -3.32 -4.77
C LEU A 86 -7.91 -2.71 -5.31
N ASN A 87 -7.80 -2.59 -6.63
CA ASN A 87 -6.69 -1.90 -7.27
C ASN A 87 -7.11 -0.47 -7.64
N TYR A 88 -6.53 0.50 -6.94
CA TYR A 88 -6.85 1.92 -7.05
C TYR A 88 -5.97 2.55 -8.12
N LEU A 89 -6.58 2.98 -9.23
CA LEU A 89 -5.87 3.59 -10.35
C LEU A 89 -6.15 5.09 -10.37
N ALA A 90 -5.09 5.87 -10.19
CA ALA A 90 -5.14 7.31 -10.38
C ALA A 90 -5.45 7.67 -11.84
N TRP A 91 -6.08 8.83 -12.06
CA TRP A 91 -6.40 9.37 -13.38
C TRP A 91 -5.27 9.24 -14.42
N PRO A 92 -4.03 9.73 -14.16
CA PRO A 92 -2.94 9.64 -15.11
C PRO A 92 -2.55 8.19 -15.46
N VAL A 93 -2.76 7.23 -14.56
CA VAL A 93 -2.40 5.83 -14.79
C VAL A 93 -3.36 5.19 -15.78
N HIS A 94 -4.67 5.24 -15.51
CA HIS A 94 -5.64 4.57 -16.37
C HIS A 94 -5.96 5.35 -17.65
N MET A 95 -5.60 6.63 -17.73
CA MET A 95 -5.75 7.42 -18.97
C MET A 95 -4.73 7.07 -20.05
N GLN A 96 -3.63 6.40 -19.69
CA GLN A 96 -2.67 5.90 -20.68
C GLN A 96 -3.11 4.59 -21.35
N LYS A 97 -4.21 3.98 -20.88
CA LYS A 97 -4.71 2.68 -21.35
C LYS A 97 -5.97 2.88 -22.20
N ASP A 98 -6.15 2.04 -23.21
CA ASP A 98 -7.41 1.98 -23.94
C ASP A 98 -8.53 1.46 -23.05
N SER A 99 -9.75 1.96 -23.28
CA SER A 99 -10.93 1.54 -22.51
C SER A 99 -11.20 0.04 -22.62
N SER A 100 -11.02 -0.53 -23.82
CA SER A 100 -11.18 -1.97 -24.07
C SER A 100 -10.23 -2.84 -23.25
N ASP A 101 -9.01 -2.35 -22.98
CA ASP A 101 -8.03 -3.09 -22.19
C ASP A 101 -8.40 -3.08 -20.70
N LEU A 102 -8.88 -1.94 -20.21
CA LEU A 102 -9.38 -1.82 -18.84
C LEU A 102 -10.64 -2.67 -18.62
N GLU A 103 -11.55 -2.69 -19.60
CA GLU A 103 -12.75 -3.53 -19.56
C GLU A 103 -12.41 -5.03 -19.55
N ARG A 104 -11.49 -5.46 -20.42
CA ARG A 104 -11.01 -6.84 -20.45
C ARG A 104 -10.38 -7.24 -19.12
N LEU A 105 -9.47 -6.43 -18.60
CA LEU A 105 -8.84 -6.69 -17.31
C LEU A 105 -9.87 -6.74 -16.18
N SER A 106 -10.83 -5.82 -16.17
CA SER A 106 -11.91 -5.83 -15.16
C SER A 106 -12.79 -7.08 -15.26
N ALA A 107 -13.00 -7.62 -16.46
CA ALA A 107 -13.77 -8.84 -16.66
C ALA A 107 -12.99 -10.08 -16.18
N ASP A 108 -11.70 -10.17 -16.51
CA ASP A 108 -10.80 -11.26 -16.11
C ASP A 108 -10.67 -11.37 -14.57
N LEU A 109 -10.81 -10.25 -13.88
CA LEU A 109 -10.71 -10.16 -12.41
C LEU A 109 -12.02 -10.35 -11.67
N LYS A 110 -13.15 -10.48 -12.37
CA LYS A 110 -14.48 -10.47 -11.78
C LYS A 110 -14.61 -11.53 -10.67
N GLY A 111 -15.03 -11.10 -9.49
CA GLY A 111 -15.20 -11.95 -8.31
C GLY A 111 -13.92 -12.16 -7.47
N MET A 112 -12.76 -11.76 -7.98
CA MET A 112 -11.47 -11.87 -7.27
C MET A 112 -10.95 -10.50 -6.86
N ALA A 113 -10.87 -9.58 -7.82
CA ALA A 113 -10.41 -8.21 -7.63
C ALA A 113 -11.31 -7.22 -8.36
N ARG A 114 -11.19 -5.94 -8.00
CA ARG A 114 -11.90 -4.84 -8.66
C ARG A 114 -10.93 -3.71 -8.97
N LEU A 115 -11.01 -3.20 -10.19
CA LEU A 115 -10.39 -1.93 -10.56
C LEU A 115 -11.27 -0.78 -10.05
N VAL A 116 -10.67 0.15 -9.32
CA VAL A 116 -11.31 1.38 -8.86
C VAL A 116 -10.58 2.55 -9.51
N LEU A 117 -11.26 3.23 -10.42
CA LEU A 117 -10.68 4.33 -11.19
C LEU A 117 -11.06 5.66 -10.53
N PHE A 118 -10.15 6.61 -10.55
CA PHE A 118 -10.36 7.94 -9.99
C PHE A 118 -10.19 9.04 -11.04
N ASN A 119 -11.05 10.04 -11.00
CA ASN A 119 -10.84 11.25 -11.79
C ASN A 119 -9.68 12.10 -11.20
N ARG A 120 -9.37 13.23 -11.83
CA ARG A 120 -8.27 14.11 -11.41
C ARG A 120 -8.45 14.67 -9.99
N ASP A 121 -9.70 14.74 -9.52
CA ASP A 121 -10.09 15.30 -8.23
C ASP A 121 -10.24 14.21 -7.15
N GLY A 122 -9.98 12.94 -7.49
CA GLY A 122 -10.03 11.83 -6.54
C GLY A 122 -11.42 11.25 -6.32
N GLU A 123 -12.39 11.58 -7.17
CA GLU A 123 -13.71 10.99 -7.15
C GLU A 123 -13.73 9.71 -7.98
N SER A 124 -14.54 8.72 -7.58
CA SER A 124 -14.64 7.47 -8.31
C SER A 124 -15.21 7.72 -9.71
N LEU A 125 -14.50 7.24 -10.73
CA LEU A 125 -14.91 7.29 -12.13
C LEU A 125 -15.39 5.90 -12.56
N PRO A 126 -16.70 5.66 -12.72
CA PRO A 126 -17.23 4.38 -13.17
C PRO A 126 -16.65 3.96 -14.53
N MET A 127 -16.48 2.65 -14.77
CA MET A 127 -15.92 2.14 -16.02
C MET A 127 -16.71 2.61 -17.26
N ALA A 128 -18.05 2.65 -17.15
CA ALA A 128 -18.92 3.14 -18.22
C ALA A 128 -18.67 4.61 -18.55
N GLU A 129 -18.39 5.45 -17.55
CA GLU A 129 -18.04 6.86 -17.77
C GLU A 129 -16.62 6.97 -18.34
N ARG A 130 -15.67 6.20 -17.79
CA ARG A 130 -14.30 6.08 -18.30
C ARG A 130 -14.26 5.70 -19.78
N ALA A 131 -15.17 4.86 -20.26
CA ALA A 131 -15.22 4.42 -21.66
C ALA A 131 -15.41 5.56 -22.67
N HIS A 132 -15.93 6.72 -22.24
CA HIS A 132 -16.07 7.91 -23.09
C HIS A 132 -14.77 8.70 -23.29
N TYR A 133 -13.71 8.37 -22.55
CA TYR A 133 -12.41 9.03 -22.66
C TYR A 133 -11.47 8.27 -23.59
N ILE A 134 -10.76 9.02 -24.43
CA ILE A 134 -9.69 8.50 -25.28
C ILE A 134 -8.41 8.42 -24.46
N ALA A 135 -7.60 7.38 -24.70
CA ALA A 135 -6.29 7.26 -24.09
C ALA A 135 -5.42 8.49 -24.43
N THR A 136 -4.71 9.02 -23.44
CA THR A 136 -3.91 10.23 -23.57
C THR A 136 -2.63 10.11 -22.76
N ILE A 137 -1.66 11.00 -23.07
CA ILE A 137 -0.42 11.15 -22.33
C ILE A 137 -0.65 12.22 -21.26
N PRO A 138 -0.68 11.87 -19.96
CA PRO A 138 -0.87 12.84 -18.90
C PRO A 138 0.32 13.80 -18.78
N SER A 139 0.05 15.04 -18.42
CA SER A 139 1.09 16.02 -18.06
C SER A 139 1.69 15.70 -16.69
N ASP A 140 2.82 16.32 -16.34
CA ASP A 140 3.40 16.17 -14.99
C ASP A 140 2.46 16.71 -13.89
N GLU A 141 1.66 17.75 -14.19
CA GLU A 141 0.62 18.26 -13.29
C GLU A 141 -0.49 17.22 -13.07
N ASP A 142 -0.88 16.50 -14.11
CA ASP A 142 -1.87 15.42 -14.00
C ASP A 142 -1.35 14.26 -13.14
N TRP A 143 -0.05 13.97 -13.23
CA TRP A 143 0.61 13.00 -12.36
C TRP A 143 0.61 13.44 -10.90
N GLU A 144 1.00 14.68 -10.61
CA GLU A 144 1.01 15.21 -9.24
C GLU A 144 -0.39 15.24 -8.64
N LYS A 145 -1.35 15.89 -9.30
CA LYS A 145 -2.73 15.99 -8.79
C LYS A 145 -3.43 14.64 -8.69
N GLY A 146 -3.37 13.84 -9.76
CA GLY A 146 -4.11 12.57 -9.81
C GLY A 146 -3.60 11.53 -8.82
N LEU A 147 -2.28 11.44 -8.59
CA LEU A 147 -1.73 10.53 -7.58
C LEU A 147 -2.11 10.97 -6.16
N THR A 148 -1.96 12.26 -5.84
CA THR A 148 -2.35 12.82 -4.54
C THR A 148 -3.85 12.60 -4.27
N ALA A 149 -4.71 12.89 -5.25
CA ALA A 149 -6.15 12.75 -5.10
C ALA A 149 -6.56 11.28 -4.85
N MET A 150 -5.97 10.33 -5.58
CA MET A 150 -6.20 8.90 -5.35
C MET A 150 -5.70 8.45 -3.96
N ARG A 151 -4.55 8.94 -3.49
CA ARG A 151 -4.03 8.64 -2.13
C ARG A 151 -4.96 9.16 -1.04
N HIS A 152 -5.56 10.33 -1.23
CA HIS A 152 -6.59 10.86 -0.34
C HIS A 152 -7.85 9.98 -0.33
N ALA A 153 -8.33 9.53 -1.50
CA ALA A 153 -9.46 8.61 -1.58
C ALA A 153 -9.15 7.27 -0.88
N MET A 154 -7.98 6.70 -1.12
CA MET A 154 -7.51 5.48 -0.46
C MET A 154 -7.49 5.62 1.06
N LEU A 155 -7.07 6.77 1.60
CA LEU A 155 -7.08 7.02 3.04
C LEU A 155 -8.49 6.94 3.63
N GLN A 156 -9.51 7.42 2.91
CA GLN A 156 -10.91 7.37 3.40
C GLN A 156 -11.47 5.95 3.48
N ASP A 157 -11.00 5.06 2.59
CA ASP A 157 -11.54 3.70 2.44
C ASP A 157 -10.79 2.63 3.24
N THR A 158 -9.65 2.99 3.83
CA THR A 158 -8.74 2.03 4.49
C THR A 158 -8.72 2.22 6.00
N HIS A 159 -8.52 1.12 6.72
CA HIS A 159 -8.47 1.08 8.19
C HIS A 159 -7.04 1.09 8.73
N ALA A 160 -6.08 0.63 7.93
CA ALA A 160 -4.66 0.62 8.27
C ALA A 160 -3.82 0.59 6.99
N ARG A 161 -2.56 0.99 7.10
CA ARG A 161 -1.58 0.98 6.01
C ARG A 161 -0.31 0.25 6.42
N ILE A 162 0.20 -0.58 5.52
CA ILE A 162 1.51 -1.24 5.62
C ILE A 162 2.40 -0.66 4.52
N ILE A 163 3.59 -0.17 4.87
CA ILE A 163 4.55 0.36 3.91
C ILE A 163 5.87 -0.43 3.95
N LEU A 164 6.42 -0.72 2.77
CA LEU A 164 7.69 -1.43 2.62
C LEU A 164 8.41 -1.05 1.32
N GLY A 165 9.73 -0.88 1.39
CA GLY A 165 10.55 -0.42 0.25
C GLY A 165 10.34 1.06 -0.06
N GLY A 166 10.34 1.41 -1.34
CA GLY A 166 10.04 2.77 -1.78
C GLY A 166 11.13 3.45 -2.60
N GLN A 167 10.77 3.88 -3.81
CA GLN A 167 11.63 4.75 -4.60
C GLN A 167 11.76 6.12 -3.93
N VAL A 168 12.97 6.67 -3.92
CA VAL A 168 13.30 7.99 -3.35
C VAL A 168 13.83 8.96 -4.42
N ASP A 169 14.06 8.48 -5.63
CA ASP A 169 14.44 9.23 -6.82
C ASP A 169 13.56 8.83 -8.02
N LYS A 170 13.51 9.67 -9.05
CA LYS A 170 12.78 9.43 -10.31
C LYS A 170 11.30 9.00 -10.14
N TYR A 171 10.69 9.33 -9.02
CA TYR A 171 9.28 9.07 -8.74
C TYR A 171 8.38 10.04 -9.50
N LYS A 172 7.10 9.67 -9.63
CA LYS A 172 6.03 10.55 -10.13
C LYS A 172 5.23 11.11 -8.94
N GLY A 173 4.87 12.39 -9.04
CA GLY A 173 4.11 13.13 -8.02
C GLY A 173 4.93 14.14 -7.24
N ALA A 174 4.30 14.75 -6.22
CA ALA A 174 4.90 15.83 -5.43
C ALA A 174 6.12 15.39 -4.61
N MET A 175 6.09 14.15 -4.12
CA MET A 175 7.09 13.51 -3.25
C MET A 175 7.07 11.99 -3.47
N PRO A 176 8.00 11.21 -2.88
CA PRO A 176 7.92 9.75 -2.91
C PRO A 176 6.54 9.26 -2.49
N GLY A 177 5.95 8.33 -3.26
CA GLY A 177 4.57 7.91 -3.02
C GLY A 177 4.34 7.32 -1.63
N ILE A 178 5.28 6.50 -1.16
CA ILE A 178 5.24 5.92 0.18
C ILE A 178 5.31 7.01 1.27
N ALA A 179 6.08 8.09 1.05
CA ALA A 179 6.14 9.21 1.99
C ALA A 179 4.80 9.95 2.06
N GLU A 180 4.19 10.24 0.92
CA GLU A 180 2.89 10.92 0.88
C GLU A 180 1.80 10.10 1.58
N GLU A 181 1.77 8.79 1.30
CA GLU A 181 0.84 7.87 1.93
C GLU A 181 1.05 7.75 3.45
N ALA A 182 2.31 7.72 3.90
CA ALA A 182 2.65 7.68 5.31
C ALA A 182 2.25 8.98 6.03
N ILE A 183 2.56 10.16 5.46
CA ILE A 183 2.21 11.44 6.09
C ILE A 183 0.69 11.64 6.17
N LEU A 184 -0.05 11.21 5.13
CA LEU A 184 -1.50 11.19 5.15
C LEU A 184 -2.04 10.30 6.28
N SER A 185 -1.47 9.10 6.44
CA SER A 185 -1.85 8.16 7.49
C SER A 185 -1.59 8.73 8.89
N LEU A 186 -0.39 9.29 9.12
CA LEU A 186 0.01 9.93 10.38
C LEU A 186 -0.92 11.10 10.75
N ARG A 187 -1.19 12.01 9.80
CA ARG A 187 -2.09 13.16 10.01
C ARG A 187 -3.51 12.72 10.35
N ALA A 188 -4.00 11.66 9.72
CA ALA A 188 -5.32 11.09 9.95
C ALA A 188 -5.39 10.15 11.17
N LYS A 189 -4.26 9.90 11.86
CA LYS A 189 -4.13 8.89 12.92
C LYS A 189 -4.53 7.48 12.46
N GLN A 190 -4.42 7.21 11.16
CA GLN A 190 -4.63 5.87 10.62
C GLN A 190 -3.46 4.96 11.05
N PRO A 191 -3.73 3.76 11.58
CA PRO A 191 -2.72 2.76 11.89
C PRO A 191 -1.71 2.57 10.75
N LEU A 192 -0.43 2.83 11.04
CA LEU A 192 0.67 2.77 10.09
C LEU A 192 1.73 1.75 10.54
N PHE A 193 1.99 0.76 9.70
CA PHE A 193 3.02 -0.27 9.89
C PHE A 193 4.16 -0.01 8.91
N ILE A 194 5.39 0.14 9.43
CA ILE A 194 6.55 0.53 8.61
C ILE A 194 7.60 -0.58 8.62
N MET A 195 7.84 -1.18 7.46
CA MET A 195 8.88 -2.20 7.26
C MET A 195 10.11 -1.57 6.61
N GLY A 196 10.93 -0.91 7.43
CA GLY A 196 12.16 -0.23 6.98
C GLY A 196 13.30 -1.18 6.60
N GLY A 197 13.24 -2.46 6.99
CA GLY A 197 14.28 -3.46 6.68
C GLY A 197 14.48 -3.74 5.18
N PHE A 198 13.53 -3.33 4.33
CA PHE A 198 13.63 -3.39 2.87
C PHE A 198 14.29 -2.15 2.24
N GLY A 199 14.68 -1.18 3.06
CA GLY A 199 15.31 0.06 2.62
C GLY A 199 14.33 1.04 1.96
N GLY A 200 14.88 1.98 1.21
CA GLY A 200 14.15 2.97 0.43
C GLY A 200 13.41 3.98 1.30
N CYS A 201 12.30 4.47 0.77
CA CYS A 201 11.49 5.49 1.45
C CYS A 201 11.00 5.03 2.83
N ALA A 202 10.61 3.75 2.99
CA ALA A 202 10.20 3.21 4.28
C ALA A 202 11.30 3.33 5.35
N LYS A 203 12.57 3.02 5.01
CA LYS A 203 13.73 3.22 5.91
C LYS A 203 13.92 4.69 6.25
N ASP A 204 13.85 5.58 5.26
CA ASP A 204 14.02 7.01 5.50
C ASP A 204 12.97 7.57 6.49
N ILE A 205 11.75 7.03 6.44
CA ILE A 205 10.67 7.40 7.36
C ILE A 205 10.96 6.88 8.78
N THR A 206 11.46 5.64 8.96
CA THR A 206 11.79 5.14 10.29
C THR A 206 12.90 5.96 10.96
N GLU A 207 13.88 6.43 10.18
CA GLU A 207 14.91 7.36 10.62
C GLU A 207 14.36 8.76 10.94
N SER A 208 13.38 9.24 10.18
CA SER A 208 12.74 10.54 10.41
C SER A 208 11.88 10.54 11.67
N LEU A 209 11.23 9.41 11.98
CA LEU A 209 10.40 9.21 13.18
C LEU A 209 11.21 8.82 14.43
N ASN A 210 12.55 8.71 14.31
CA ASN A 210 13.47 8.23 15.35
C ASN A 210 13.12 6.84 15.92
N ILE A 211 12.50 5.97 15.11
CA ILE A 211 12.23 4.57 15.48
C ILE A 211 13.54 3.76 15.44
N VAL A 212 14.36 4.04 14.43
CA VAL A 212 15.67 3.40 14.26
C VAL A 212 16.72 4.50 14.29
N ALA A 213 17.84 4.24 14.97
CA ALA A 213 18.97 5.14 14.97
C ALA A 213 19.48 5.36 13.54
N SER A 214 19.77 6.62 13.19
CA SER A 214 20.46 6.94 11.94
C SER A 214 21.82 6.22 11.94
N ASP A 215 22.13 5.51 10.86
CA ASP A 215 23.40 4.79 10.66
C ASP A 215 24.63 5.70 10.49
N GLY A 216 24.50 7.00 10.79
CA GLY A 216 25.53 8.02 10.57
C GLY A 216 25.74 8.39 9.11
N MET A 217 25.03 7.76 8.16
CA MET A 217 25.04 8.19 6.77
C MET A 217 24.23 9.47 6.60
N GLN A 218 24.59 10.23 5.56
CA GLN A 218 23.86 11.44 5.21
C GLN A 218 22.41 11.07 4.83
N LYS A 219 21.45 11.58 5.61
CA LYS A 219 20.02 11.44 5.33
C LYS A 219 19.73 11.92 3.92
N ARG A 220 19.16 11.04 3.09
CA ARG A 220 18.66 11.39 1.75
C ARG A 220 17.70 12.59 1.84
N ASN A 221 17.85 13.53 0.92
CA ASN A 221 16.98 14.69 0.84
C ASN A 221 16.02 14.53 -0.34
N TRP A 222 14.76 14.26 -0.05
CA TRP A 222 13.65 14.27 -1.01
C TRP A 222 12.56 15.21 -0.49
N ARG A 223 11.80 15.82 -1.42
CA ARG A 223 10.78 16.84 -1.11
C ARG A 223 9.75 16.28 -0.13
N GLY A 224 9.51 16.97 0.98
CA GLY A 224 8.51 16.59 1.99
C GLY A 224 9.06 15.73 3.15
N ARG A 225 10.35 15.41 3.18
CA ARG A 225 10.94 14.62 4.30
C ARG A 225 10.81 15.35 5.64
N GLU A 226 10.85 16.67 5.63
CA GLU A 226 10.68 17.54 6.79
C GLU A 226 9.28 17.44 7.43
N GLU A 227 8.27 16.99 6.68
CA GLU A 227 6.89 16.85 7.18
C GLU A 227 6.78 15.82 8.32
N PHE A 228 7.76 14.93 8.45
CA PHE A 228 7.82 13.92 9.51
C PHE A 228 8.39 14.45 10.84
N SER A 229 8.96 15.66 10.88
CA SER A 229 9.65 16.20 12.06
C SER A 229 8.79 16.37 13.31
N GLY A 230 7.46 16.42 13.17
CA GLY A 230 6.51 16.51 14.27
C GLY A 230 5.92 15.17 14.72
N PHE A 231 6.35 14.06 14.13
CA PHE A 231 5.82 12.73 14.40
C PHE A 231 6.88 11.82 15.02
N SER A 232 6.41 10.79 15.72
CA SER A 232 7.23 9.78 16.37
C SER A 232 6.58 8.40 16.27
N PHE A 233 7.19 7.38 16.89
CA PHE A 233 6.59 6.05 16.97
C PHE A 233 5.18 6.06 17.64
N GLN A 234 4.90 7.05 18.51
CA GLN A 234 3.62 7.15 19.23
C GLN A 234 2.46 7.48 18.28
N ASP A 235 2.76 8.11 17.15
CA ASP A 235 1.79 8.54 16.15
C ASP A 235 1.45 7.44 15.13
N LEU A 236 2.11 6.27 15.22
CA LEU A 236 1.84 5.14 14.32
C LEU A 236 0.47 4.52 14.55
N ASN A 237 -0.13 4.67 15.74
CA ASN A 237 -1.47 4.17 16.07
C ASN A 237 -1.72 2.68 15.71
N ASN A 238 -0.65 1.87 15.62
CA ASN A 238 -0.70 0.54 15.02
C ASN A 238 -0.85 -0.61 16.02
N GLY A 239 -1.02 -0.29 17.31
CA GLY A 239 -1.21 -1.27 18.38
C GLY A 239 0.07 -1.97 18.87
N LEU A 240 1.23 -1.63 18.31
CA LEU A 240 2.53 -2.15 18.73
C LEU A 240 3.19 -1.27 19.80
N THR A 241 4.05 -1.86 20.62
CA THR A 241 4.94 -1.10 21.53
C THR A 241 6.08 -0.44 20.73
N GLU A 242 6.89 0.39 21.40
CA GLU A 242 8.08 0.97 20.79
C GLU A 242 9.05 -0.12 20.32
N GLU A 243 9.33 -1.11 21.17
CA GLU A 243 10.25 -2.21 20.85
C GLU A 243 9.74 -3.07 19.69
N GLU A 244 8.43 -3.35 19.65
CA GLU A 244 7.82 -4.09 18.55
C GLU A 244 7.86 -3.31 17.23
N ASN A 245 7.69 -1.98 17.29
CA ASN A 245 7.87 -1.11 16.14
C ASN A 245 9.33 -1.07 15.66
N THR A 246 10.29 -1.04 16.57
CA THR A 246 11.72 -1.14 16.22
C THR A 246 12.03 -2.46 15.52
N VAL A 247 11.50 -3.58 16.03
CA VAL A 247 11.64 -4.90 15.38
C VAL A 247 11.05 -4.88 13.97
N LEU A 248 9.82 -4.41 13.80
CA LEU A 248 9.17 -4.33 12.48
C LEU A 248 9.93 -3.40 11.52
N ALA A 249 10.44 -2.28 12.03
CA ALA A 249 11.17 -1.28 11.26
C ALA A 249 12.52 -1.80 10.75
N GLN A 250 13.17 -2.73 11.44
CA GLN A 250 14.50 -3.22 11.09
C GLN A 250 14.49 -4.53 10.32
N THR A 251 13.46 -5.37 10.50
CA THR A 251 13.50 -6.74 9.99
C THR A 251 13.29 -6.81 8.46
N PRO A 252 14.18 -7.48 7.72
CA PRO A 252 13.89 -7.95 6.37
C PRO A 252 13.19 -9.32 6.36
N HIS A 253 13.03 -9.96 7.53
CA HIS A 253 12.44 -11.29 7.65
C HIS A 253 10.91 -11.20 7.65
N VAL A 254 10.33 -11.73 6.57
CA VAL A 254 8.90 -11.64 6.29
C VAL A 254 8.03 -12.23 7.40
N ASP A 255 8.40 -13.39 7.95
CA ASP A 255 7.65 -14.03 9.04
C ASP A 255 7.59 -13.17 10.31
N GLN A 256 8.72 -12.52 10.65
CA GLN A 256 8.79 -11.62 11.80
C GLN A 256 7.93 -10.38 11.57
N ALA A 257 7.98 -9.82 10.36
CA ALA A 257 7.15 -8.68 10.00
C ALA A 257 5.65 -9.01 10.09
N ILE A 258 5.23 -10.15 9.54
CA ILE A 258 3.84 -10.62 9.60
C ILE A 258 3.39 -10.82 11.04
N ALA A 259 4.21 -11.45 11.88
CA ALA A 259 3.90 -11.63 13.29
C ALA A 259 3.67 -10.30 14.03
N MET A 260 4.46 -9.27 13.72
CA MET A 260 4.25 -7.92 14.28
C MET A 260 3.01 -7.25 13.71
N ILE A 261 2.83 -7.24 12.39
CA ILE A 261 1.66 -6.64 11.72
C ILE A 261 0.36 -7.22 12.28
N LEU A 262 0.23 -8.55 12.31
CA LEU A 262 -0.97 -9.22 12.81
C LEU A 262 -1.19 -8.97 14.29
N ARG A 263 -0.13 -8.93 15.10
CA ARG A 263 -0.22 -8.60 16.52
C ARG A 263 -0.78 -7.19 16.73
N GLY A 264 -0.30 -6.21 15.97
CA GLY A 264 -0.80 -4.84 16.04
C GLY A 264 -2.27 -4.75 15.62
N LEU A 265 -2.60 -5.29 14.45
CA LEU A 265 -3.97 -5.34 13.94
C LEU A 265 -4.93 -6.01 14.94
N PHE A 266 -4.60 -7.17 15.49
CA PHE A 266 -5.47 -7.86 16.45
C PHE A 266 -5.68 -7.09 17.75
N ARG A 267 -4.68 -6.32 18.22
CA ARG A 267 -4.84 -5.44 19.39
C ARG A 267 -5.77 -4.27 19.09
N LEU A 268 -5.76 -3.75 17.87
CA LEU A 268 -6.70 -2.71 17.44
C LEU A 268 -8.13 -3.25 17.36
N VAL A 269 -8.33 -4.43 16.75
CA VAL A 269 -9.64 -5.08 16.66
C VAL A 269 -10.25 -5.32 18.05
N LYS A 270 -9.44 -5.77 19.02
CA LYS A 270 -9.92 -6.05 20.39
C LYS A 270 -10.29 -4.80 21.20
N ARG A 271 -9.93 -3.59 20.73
CA ARG A 271 -10.24 -2.32 21.40
C ARG A 271 -11.53 -1.67 20.89
N CYS A 272 -12.07 -2.15 19.78
CA CYS A 272 -13.35 -1.74 19.19
C CYS A 272 -14.50 -2.58 19.75
#